data_AF-A0A930W204-F1
#
_entry.id   AF-A0A930W204-F1
#
_cell.length_a   1.000
_cell.length_b   1.000
_cell.length_c   1.000
_cell.angle_alpha   90.00
_cell.angle_beta   90.00
_cell.angle_gamma   90.00
#
_symmetry.space_group_name_H-M   'P 1'
#
loop_
_entity.id
_entity.type
_entity.pdbx_description
1 polymer ?
#
loop_
_entity_poly.entity_id
_entity_poly.type
_entity_poly.pdbx_seq_one_letter_code
_entity_poly.pdbx_strand_id
1 'polypeptide(L)'
;MKKKILLIACITALAAIFLLPFIQSSMGETDFIREVLAKNDGFAAEGSGTTGGAAAVEDNIFRVTNRQEFIAALGNRKNTEPRILMIYGTI
;
A
#
# COMPACT_ATOMS: atom_id res chain seq x y z
N MET A 1 30.92 37.84 -23.09
CA MET A 1 29.53 37.34 -23.22
C MET A 1 29.44 35.81 -23.06
N LYS A 2 30.31 35.02 -23.70
CA LYS A 2 30.33 33.55 -23.61
C LYS A 2 30.38 32.97 -22.17
N LYS A 3 31.16 33.58 -21.26
CA LYS A 3 31.25 33.17 -19.84
C LYS A 3 29.96 33.37 -19.03
N LYS A 4 29.19 34.42 -19.34
CA LYS A 4 27.89 34.70 -18.68
C LYS A 4 26.82 33.72 -19.14
N ILE A 5 26.84 33.36 -20.43
CA ILE A 5 25.93 32.37 -21.02
C ILE A 5 26.22 30.97 -20.43
N LEU A 6 27.50 30.61 -20.26
CA LEU A 6 27.91 29.36 -19.63
C LEU A 6 27.44 29.26 -18.16
N LEU A 7 27.56 30.34 -17.39
CA LEU A 7 27.11 30.38 -16.00
C LEU A 7 25.60 30.24 -15.87
N ILE A 8 24.82 30.90 -16.73
CA ILE A 8 23.36 30.78 -16.74
C ILE A 8 22.94 29.34 -17.08
N ALA A 9 23.61 28.71 -18.05
CA ALA A 9 23.35 27.31 -18.41
C ALA A 9 23.70 26.31 -17.30
N CYS A 10 24.78 26.55 -16.54
CA CYS A 10 25.10 25.73 -15.36
C CYS A 10 24.08 25.89 -14.24
N ILE A 11 23.56 27.09 -14.00
CA ILE A 11 22.57 27.34 -12.96
C ILE A 11 21.22 26.71 -13.31
N THR A 12 20.80 26.76 -14.59
CA THR A 12 19.58 26.08 -15.04
C THR A 12 19.71 24.56 -15.01
N ALA A 13 20.88 24.02 -15.38
CA ALA A 13 21.15 22.59 -15.27
C ALA A 13 21.15 22.11 -13.81
N LEU A 14 21.72 22.89 -12.89
CA LEU A 14 21.75 22.54 -11.46
C LEU A 14 20.36 22.60 -10.82
N ALA A 15 19.52 23.56 -11.21
CA ALA A 15 18.14 23.67 -10.76
C ALA A 15 17.27 22.50 -11.27
N ALA A 16 17.49 22.02 -12.50
CA ALA A 16 16.78 20.87 -13.05
C ALA A 16 17.12 19.56 -12.32
N ILE A 17 18.37 19.41 -11.85
CA ILE A 17 18.81 18.23 -11.07
C ILE A 17 18.22 18.23 -9.66
N PHE A 18 18.01 19.42 -9.06
CA PHE A 18 17.44 19.55 -7.71
C PHE A 18 15.92 19.29 -7.64
N LEU A 19 15.21 19.32 -8.78
CA LEU A 19 13.79 19.01 -8.87
C LEU A 19 13.48 17.51 -9.09
N LEU A 20 14.50 16.68 -9.35
CA LEU A 20 14.33 15.25 -9.64
C LEU A 20 14.03 14.32 -8.44
N PRO A 21 14.29 14.63 -7.15
CA PRO A 21 14.04 13.66 -6.08
C PRO A 21 12.59 13.61 -5.57
N PHE A 22 11.63 14.33 -6.18
CA PHE A 22 10.22 14.33 -5.74
C PHE A 22 9.28 13.43 -6.56
N ILE A 23 9.80 12.54 -7.40
CA ILE A 23 9.01 11.37 -7.82
C ILE A 23 9.12 10.34 -6.69
N GLN A 24 8.56 10.67 -5.53
CA GLN A 24 8.14 9.63 -4.61
C GLN A 24 7.05 8.86 -5.36
N SER A 25 7.41 7.69 -5.88
CA SER A 25 6.40 6.71 -6.23
C SER A 25 5.59 6.49 -4.97
N SER A 26 4.40 7.06 -4.91
CA SER A 26 3.31 6.53 -4.10
C SER A 26 3.02 5.16 -4.67
N MET A 27 3.92 4.21 -4.43
CA MET A 27 3.57 2.81 -4.45
C MET A 27 2.42 2.76 -3.46
N GLY A 28 1.20 2.56 -3.97
CA GLY A 28 -0.01 2.55 -3.18
C GLY A 28 0.07 1.41 -2.18
N GLU A 29 0.77 1.63 -1.07
CA GLU A 29 0.93 0.66 0.00
C GLU A 29 -0.43 0.33 0.63
N THR A 30 -1.39 1.24 0.50
CA THR A 30 -2.76 1.07 0.99
C THR A 30 -3.72 0.42 0.01
N ASP A 31 -3.44 0.38 -1.30
CA ASP A 31 -4.47 -0.01 -2.28
C ASP A 31 -4.60 -1.54 -2.39
N PHE A 32 -3.46 -2.25 -2.47
CA PHE A 32 -3.49 -3.71 -2.67
C PHE A 32 -4.08 -4.47 -1.48
N ILE A 33 -3.87 -3.99 -0.24
CA ILE A 33 -4.38 -4.66 0.97
C ILE A 33 -5.91 -4.60 1.07
N ARG A 34 -6.56 -3.73 0.28
CA ARG A 34 -8.01 -3.55 0.24
C ARG A 34 -8.65 -4.07 -1.06
N GLU A 35 -7.89 -4.77 -1.90
CA GLU A 35 -8.44 -5.38 -3.11
C GLU A 35 -9.57 -6.38 -2.77
N VAL A 36 -10.57 -6.40 -3.63
CA VAL A 36 -11.73 -7.28 -3.53
C VAL A 36 -11.87 -8.10 -4.81
N LEU A 37 -12.55 -9.24 -4.73
CA LEU A 37 -12.79 -10.06 -5.91
C LEU A 37 -13.69 -9.31 -6.90
N ALA A 38 -13.26 -9.20 -8.16
CA ALA A 38 -14.02 -8.48 -9.18
C ALA A 38 -15.37 -9.16 -9.48
N LYS A 39 -16.39 -8.38 -9.83
CA LYS A 39 -17.79 -8.83 -9.98
C LYS A 39 -17.99 -9.99 -10.99
N ASN A 40 -17.10 -10.14 -11.96
CA ASN A 40 -17.20 -11.18 -12.99
C ASN A 40 -16.06 -12.22 -12.88
N ASP A 41 -15.44 -12.34 -11.71
CA ASP A 41 -14.30 -13.23 -11.48
C ASP A 41 -14.73 -14.53 -10.77
N GLY A 42 -15.47 -15.35 -11.51
CA GLY A 42 -15.87 -16.70 -11.09
C GLY A 42 -16.99 -16.76 -10.04
N PHE A 43 -17.17 -17.95 -9.46
CA PHE A 43 -18.32 -18.24 -8.58
C PHE A 43 -18.33 -17.43 -7.27
N ALA A 44 -17.17 -17.11 -6.70
CA ALA A 44 -17.08 -16.37 -5.44
C ALA A 44 -17.46 -14.88 -5.58
N ALA A 45 -17.66 -14.41 -6.82
CA ALA A 45 -18.14 -13.06 -7.11
C ALA A 45 -19.68 -12.96 -7.16
N GLU A 46 -20.40 -14.08 -7.07
CA GLU A 46 -21.87 -14.12 -7.11
C GLU A 46 -22.51 -13.36 -5.92
N GLY A 47 -23.70 -12.80 -6.13
CA GLY A 47 -24.44 -12.10 -5.09
C GLY A 47 -23.72 -10.84 -4.59
N SER A 48 -23.37 -10.83 -3.30
CA SER A 48 -22.59 -9.75 -2.69
C SER A 48 -21.08 -9.82 -3.00
N GLY A 49 -20.63 -10.90 -3.65
CA GLY A 49 -19.22 -11.15 -3.94
C GLY A 49 -18.36 -11.42 -2.71
N THR A 50 -17.04 -11.35 -2.88
CA THR A 50 -16.04 -11.58 -1.83
C THR A 50 -15.18 -10.34 -1.62
N THR A 51 -15.36 -9.70 -0.46
CA THR A 51 -14.61 -8.48 -0.08
C THR A 51 -13.63 -8.69 1.07
N GLY A 52 -13.68 -9.86 1.73
CA GLY A 52 -12.81 -10.19 2.85
C GLY A 52 -12.79 -9.10 3.92
N GLY A 53 -11.60 -8.60 4.25
CA GLY A 53 -11.37 -7.55 5.22
C GLY A 53 -11.24 -6.13 4.64
N ALA A 54 -11.56 -5.90 3.37
CA ALA A 54 -11.28 -4.63 2.68
C ALA A 54 -11.87 -3.38 3.38
N ALA A 55 -12.95 -3.54 4.13
CA ALA A 55 -13.58 -2.49 4.93
C ALA A 55 -12.96 -2.30 6.34
N ALA A 56 -11.80 -2.91 6.62
CA ALA A 56 -11.13 -2.78 7.91
C ALA A 56 -10.82 -1.32 8.23
N VAL A 57 -11.18 -0.88 9.44
CA VAL A 57 -10.63 0.36 10.00
C VAL A 57 -9.13 0.20 10.24
N GLU A 58 -8.39 1.29 10.31
CA GLU A 58 -6.93 1.27 10.49
C GLU A 58 -6.49 0.47 11.72
N ASP A 59 -7.25 0.53 12.82
CA ASP A 59 -6.99 -0.25 14.04
C ASP A 59 -7.12 -1.77 13.86
N ASN A 60 -7.78 -2.22 12.79
CA ASN A 60 -7.95 -3.64 12.43
C ASN A 60 -6.98 -4.08 11.33
N ILE A 61 -5.93 -3.29 11.06
CA ILE A 61 -4.85 -3.65 10.14
C ILE A 61 -3.62 -4.03 10.96
N PHE A 62 -3.24 -5.29 10.89
CA PHE A 62 -2.19 -5.87 11.71
C PHE A 62 -0.99 -6.25 10.85
N ARG A 63 0.20 -5.87 11.32
CA ARG A 63 1.46 -6.46 10.85
C ARG A 63 1.83 -7.63 11.75
N VAL A 64 1.98 -8.82 11.18
CA VAL A 64 2.27 -10.05 11.92
C VAL A 64 3.55 -10.73 11.42
N THR A 65 4.39 -11.15 12.36
CA THR A 65 5.73 -11.71 12.10
C THR A 65 5.95 -13.07 12.77
N ASN A 66 5.00 -13.54 13.58
CA ASN A 66 5.08 -14.82 14.28
C ASN A 66 3.68 -15.36 14.65
N ARG A 67 3.64 -16.62 15.09
CA ARG A 67 2.39 -17.31 15.47
C ARG A 67 1.59 -16.60 16.56
N GLN A 68 2.24 -16.02 17.56
CA GLN A 68 1.55 -15.38 18.68
C GLN A 68 0.81 -14.12 18.22
N GLU A 69 1.47 -13.28 17.43
CA GLU A 69 0.88 -12.10 16.80
C GLU A 69 -0.27 -12.47 15.86
N PHE A 70 -0.10 -13.52 15.05
CA PHE A 70 -1.13 -14.00 14.14
C PHE A 70 -2.42 -14.41 14.89
N ILE A 71 -2.29 -15.19 15.97
CA ILE A 71 -3.44 -15.62 16.77
C ILE A 71 -4.10 -14.43 17.48
N ALA A 72 -3.30 -13.49 18.00
CA ALA A 72 -3.82 -12.29 18.64
C ALA A 72 -4.63 -11.44 17.66
N ALA A 73 -4.12 -11.23 16.45
CA ALA A 73 -4.78 -10.46 15.40
C ALA A 73 -6.05 -11.14 14.85
N LEU A 74 -6.11 -12.48 14.81
CA LEU A 74 -7.34 -13.20 14.50
C LEU A 74 -8.44 -12.95 15.55
N GLY A 75 -8.04 -12.79 16.82
CA GLY A 75 -8.95 -12.59 17.92
C GLY A 75 -9.91 -13.78 18.14
N ASN A 76 -11.14 -13.49 18.54
CA ASN A 76 -12.16 -14.51 18.75
C ASN A 76 -12.71 -15.03 17.41
N ARG A 77 -12.92 -16.34 17.28
CA ARG A 77 -13.53 -16.97 16.09
C ARG A 77 -14.92 -16.44 15.73
N LYS A 78 -15.66 -15.86 16.67
CA LYS A 78 -16.96 -15.22 16.45
C LYS A 78 -16.85 -13.76 16.01
N ASN A 79 -15.65 -13.18 15.97
CA ASN A 79 -15.45 -11.80 15.58
C ASN A 79 -15.63 -11.66 14.06
N THR A 80 -16.66 -10.92 13.65
CA THR A 80 -16.99 -10.65 12.25
C THR A 80 -16.52 -9.28 11.76
N GLU A 81 -15.86 -8.48 12.61
CA GLU A 81 -15.35 -7.16 12.21
C GLU A 81 -14.30 -7.31 11.09
N PRO A 82 -14.37 -6.52 10.00
CA PRO A 82 -13.37 -6.55 8.94
C PRO A 82 -11.97 -6.28 9.48
N ARG A 83 -11.00 -7.09 9.05
CA ARG A 83 -9.59 -6.98 9.45
C ARG A 83 -8.65 -7.45 8.36
N ILE A 84 -7.44 -6.88 8.34
CA ILE A 84 -6.37 -7.21 7.40
C ILE A 84 -5.16 -7.65 8.23
N LEU A 85 -4.63 -8.85 7.96
CA LEU A 85 -3.42 -9.38 8.62
C LEU A 85 -2.31 -9.49 7.57
N MET A 86 -1.34 -8.58 7.61
CA MET A 86 -0.19 -8.55 6.73
C MET A 86 0.93 -9.41 7.31
N ILE A 87 1.24 -10.51 6.64
CA ILE A 87 2.24 -11.50 7.06
C ILE A 87 3.63 -11.10 6.55
N TYR A 88 4.59 -10.95 7.46
CA TYR A 88 5.98 -10.64 7.13
C TYR A 88 6.89 -11.78 7.58
N GLY A 89 7.34 -12.59 6.62
CA GLY A 89 8.29 -13.69 6.86
C GLY A 89 7.60 -15.05 7.06
N THR A 90 8.19 -15.90 7.90
CA THR A 90 7.67 -17.24 8.24
C THR A 90 6.93 -17.17 9.56
N ILE A 91 5.74 -17.77 9.66
CA ILE A 91 4.89 -17.78 10.87
C ILE A 91 4.88 -19.16 11.51
#